data_AF-A0AAN4WGF2-F1
#
_entry.id   AF-A0AAN4WGF2-F1
#
_cell.length_a   1.000
_cell.length_b   1.000
_cell.length_c   1.000
_cell.angle_alpha   90.00
_cell.angle_beta   90.00
_cell.angle_gamma   90.00
#
_symmetry.space_group_name_H-M   'P 1'
#
loop_
_entity.id
_entity.type
_entity.pdbx_description
1 polymer ?
#
loop_
_entity_poly.entity_id
_entity_poly.type
_entity_poly.pdbx_seq_one_letter_code
_entity_poly.pdbx_strand_id
1 'polypeptide(L)'
;MNRYEQITYKGHHINIYYDDCPESPREWSNLGTFYTAHRRYRPEKEFDEHFDFDEVCDGRPGNIRKSFLQKHVALNLFLYDHSGLSISSGPFSCLWDSGWFGIVAVSVEQVKKEYGWKVLTQSRRKKIEEYLQNEIDTYNEYLHGEVYGFQVTPEDDDTEILDSCWGFFGDDGLDQLKSECQAYIDDKIAEDNRQKQAGHLRTFGLELPFPEFALSTN
;
A
#
# COMPACT_ATOMS: atom_id res chain seq x y z
N MET A 1 19.07 -4.45 7.74
CA MET A 1 18.15 -3.31 7.81
C MET A 1 18.90 -2.02 7.61
N ASN A 2 18.83 -1.50 6.38
CA ASN A 2 19.33 -0.18 6.06
C ASN A 2 18.29 0.86 6.51
N ARG A 3 18.66 1.73 7.44
CA ARG A 3 17.78 2.79 7.93
C ARG A 3 17.62 3.86 6.84
N TYR A 4 16.37 4.13 6.48
CA TYR A 4 15.99 5.16 5.52
C TYR A 4 15.95 6.54 6.20
N GLU A 5 15.23 6.64 7.31
CA GLU A 5 14.99 7.91 8.02
C GLU A 5 14.74 7.63 9.51
N GLN A 6 15.02 8.61 10.38
CA GLN A 6 14.59 8.59 11.77
C GLN A 6 13.91 9.94 12.08
N ILE A 7 12.72 9.89 12.68
CA ILE A 7 11.93 11.08 13.03
C ILE A 7 11.70 11.09 14.54
N THR A 8 12.03 12.20 15.21
CA THR A 8 11.67 12.39 16.63
C THR A 8 10.28 13.00 16.75
N TYR A 9 9.40 12.37 17.53
CA TYR A 9 8.05 12.83 17.77
C TYR A 9 7.61 12.58 19.21
N LYS A 10 7.36 13.66 19.96
CA LYS A 10 6.82 13.65 21.34
C LYS A 10 7.53 12.65 22.29
N GLY A 11 8.86 12.68 22.33
CA GLY A 11 9.65 11.81 23.22
C GLY A 11 9.86 10.38 22.70
N HIS A 12 9.58 10.14 21.42
CA HIS A 12 9.74 8.84 20.76
C HIS A 12 10.53 9.02 19.46
N HIS A 13 11.17 7.95 19.00
CA HIS A 13 11.75 7.84 17.67
C HIS A 13 10.88 6.95 16.78
N ILE A 14 10.63 7.41 15.55
CA ILE A 14 10.05 6.64 14.45
C ILE A 14 11.23 6.30 13.54
N ASN A 15 11.70 5.05 13.63
CA ASN A 15 12.80 4.54 12.82
C ASN A 15 12.24 3.86 11.56
N ILE A 16 12.53 4.41 10.39
CA ILE A 16 12.05 3.89 9.09
C ILE A 16 13.19 3.15 8.40
N TYR A 17 12.90 1.97 7.88
CA TYR A 17 13.86 1.09 7.21
C TYR A 17 13.34 0.67 5.85
N TYR A 18 14.26 0.39 4.92
CA TYR A 18 13.92 -0.45 3.78
C TYR A 18 13.62 -1.87 4.26
N ASP A 19 12.57 -2.47 3.71
CA ASP A 19 12.27 -3.88 3.89
C ASP A 19 13.25 -4.71 3.05
N ASP A 20 14.09 -5.49 3.74
CA ASP A 20 15.08 -6.36 3.09
C ASP A 20 14.44 -7.64 2.51
N CYS A 21 13.22 -7.99 2.94
CA CYS A 21 12.49 -9.22 2.57
C CYS A 21 11.00 -8.96 2.27
N PRO A 22 10.66 -8.03 1.36
CA PRO A 22 9.27 -7.68 1.11
C PRO A 22 8.52 -8.81 0.41
N GLU A 23 7.27 -9.04 0.82
CA GLU A 23 6.35 -9.89 0.07
C GLU A 23 6.02 -9.24 -1.27
N SER A 24 6.00 -10.03 -2.34
CA SER A 24 5.56 -9.53 -3.64
C SER A 24 4.07 -9.16 -3.58
N PRO A 25 3.66 -7.96 -4.00
CA PRO A 25 2.26 -7.57 -3.98
C PRO A 25 1.41 -8.38 -4.98
N ARG A 26 2.00 -9.27 -5.78
CA ARG A 26 1.29 -10.21 -6.66
C ARG A 26 0.91 -11.53 -5.98
N GLU A 27 1.43 -11.80 -4.78
CA GLU A 27 0.97 -12.90 -3.93
C GLU A 27 -0.31 -12.53 -3.16
N TRP A 28 -0.72 -11.26 -3.20
CA TRP A 28 -1.92 -10.76 -2.56
C TRP A 28 -3.20 -11.06 -3.36
N SER A 29 -4.34 -10.85 -2.70
CA SER A 29 -5.66 -10.90 -3.35
C SER A 29 -5.91 -9.65 -4.19
N ASN A 30 -5.39 -9.63 -5.41
CA ASN A 30 -5.58 -8.54 -6.37
C ASN A 30 -6.91 -8.65 -7.14
N LEU A 31 -7.39 -7.52 -7.68
CA LEU A 31 -8.54 -7.50 -8.56
C LEU A 31 -8.12 -7.89 -9.99
N GLY A 32 -7.01 -7.33 -10.47
CA GLY A 32 -6.41 -7.66 -11.74
C GLY A 32 -5.53 -8.91 -11.66
N THR A 33 -5.40 -9.59 -12.79
CA THR A 33 -4.39 -10.63 -12.99
C THR A 33 -3.39 -10.16 -14.04
N PHE A 34 -2.10 -10.33 -13.75
CA PHE A 34 -1.00 -10.05 -14.67
C PHE A 34 -0.81 -11.26 -15.60
N TYR A 35 -1.16 -11.07 -16.87
CA TYR A 35 -0.92 -12.04 -17.93
C TYR A 35 0.28 -11.59 -18.75
N THR A 36 1.42 -12.21 -18.52
CA THR A 36 2.73 -11.75 -19.02
C THR A 36 3.30 -12.67 -20.08
N ALA A 37 3.85 -12.08 -21.13
CA ALA A 37 4.43 -12.75 -22.30
C ALA A 37 5.96 -12.69 -22.25
N HIS A 38 6.56 -13.15 -21.14
CA HIS A 38 8.00 -13.08 -20.95
C HIS A 38 8.58 -14.37 -20.36
N ARG A 39 9.81 -14.70 -20.77
CA ARG A 39 10.41 -16.01 -20.44
C ARG A 39 11.00 -16.10 -19.03
N ARG A 40 11.40 -14.96 -18.46
CA ARG A 40 12.06 -14.88 -17.14
C ARG A 40 11.15 -14.32 -16.06
N TYR A 41 10.64 -13.12 -16.28
CA TYR A 41 9.70 -12.45 -15.38
C TYR A 41 8.26 -12.90 -15.63
N ARG A 42 7.69 -13.62 -14.64
CA ARG A 42 6.35 -14.21 -14.68
C ARG A 42 5.68 -13.99 -13.32
N PRO A 43 5.26 -12.75 -13.00
CA PRO A 43 4.76 -12.41 -11.67
C PRO A 43 3.50 -13.17 -11.25
N GLU A 44 2.68 -13.63 -12.21
CA GLU A 44 1.41 -14.28 -11.87
C GLU A 44 1.00 -15.35 -12.90
N LYS A 45 0.56 -14.96 -14.10
CA LYS A 45 0.12 -15.87 -15.16
C LYS A 45 0.88 -15.67 -16.47
N GLU A 46 1.09 -16.78 -17.16
CA GLU A 46 1.59 -16.81 -18.55
C GLU A 46 0.51 -16.30 -19.49
N PHE A 47 0.84 -15.37 -20.39
CA PHE A 47 -0.14 -14.84 -21.34
C PHE A 47 -0.66 -15.94 -22.29
N ASP A 48 0.24 -16.72 -22.89
CA ASP A 48 -0.09 -17.71 -23.93
C ASP A 48 -0.87 -18.93 -23.39
N GLU A 49 -0.93 -19.12 -22.07
CA GLU A 49 -1.77 -20.17 -21.45
C GLU A 49 -3.23 -19.75 -21.33
N HIS A 50 -3.51 -18.44 -21.38
CA HIS A 50 -4.82 -17.87 -21.10
C HIS A 50 -5.45 -17.17 -22.30
N PHE A 51 -4.63 -16.63 -23.20
CA PHE A 51 -5.11 -15.83 -24.32
C PHE A 51 -4.33 -16.12 -25.61
N ASP A 52 -5.03 -16.03 -26.73
CA ASP A 52 -4.41 -15.88 -28.04
C ASP A 52 -4.04 -14.40 -28.24
N PHE A 53 -2.82 -14.15 -28.73
CA PHE A 53 -2.36 -12.81 -29.08
C PHE A 53 -3.34 -12.10 -30.02
N ASP A 54 -3.87 -12.78 -31.04
CA ASP A 54 -4.78 -12.18 -32.01
C ASP A 54 -6.19 -11.95 -31.44
N GLU A 55 -6.56 -12.57 -30.32
CA GLU A 55 -7.80 -12.26 -29.59
C GLU A 55 -7.67 -10.95 -28.81
N VAL A 56 -6.50 -10.71 -28.22
CA VAL A 56 -6.25 -9.58 -27.33
C VAL A 56 -5.79 -8.35 -28.11
N CYS A 57 -4.85 -8.51 -29.03
CA CYS A 57 -4.17 -7.43 -29.73
C CYS A 57 -4.56 -7.34 -31.21
N ASP A 58 -4.64 -6.12 -31.72
CA ASP A 58 -4.92 -5.83 -33.13
C ASP A 58 -3.61 -5.60 -33.89
N GLY A 59 -3.02 -6.70 -34.38
CA GLY A 59 -1.87 -6.76 -35.28
C GLY A 59 -0.52 -6.34 -34.68
N ARG A 60 -0.51 -5.67 -33.52
CA ARG A 60 0.72 -5.23 -32.83
C ARG A 60 0.57 -5.35 -31.30
N PRO A 61 1.64 -5.74 -30.58
CA PRO A 61 1.63 -5.77 -29.12
C PRO A 61 1.26 -4.39 -28.55
N GLY A 62 0.49 -4.38 -27.48
CA GLY A 62 0.03 -3.15 -26.85
C GLY A 62 -1.23 -2.52 -27.46
N ASN A 63 -1.73 -3.00 -28.61
CA ASN A 63 -2.93 -2.47 -29.24
C ASN A 63 -4.17 -3.32 -28.91
N ILE A 64 -4.67 -3.19 -27.67
CA ILE A 64 -5.78 -4.03 -27.18
C ILE A 64 -7.05 -3.83 -28.02
N ARG A 65 -7.65 -4.92 -28.49
CA ARG A 65 -8.87 -4.94 -29.29
C ARG A 65 -10.06 -4.43 -28.51
N LYS A 66 -10.93 -3.67 -29.20
CA LYS A 66 -12.22 -3.24 -28.64
C LYS A 66 -13.11 -4.42 -28.22
N SER A 67 -13.09 -5.53 -28.97
CA SER A 67 -13.83 -6.74 -28.64
C SER A 67 -13.37 -7.36 -27.31
N PHE A 68 -12.06 -7.35 -27.04
CA PHE A 68 -11.52 -7.80 -25.77
C PHE A 68 -11.94 -6.87 -24.62
N LEU A 69 -11.84 -5.56 -24.82
CA LEU A 69 -12.26 -4.54 -23.85
C LEU A 69 -13.78 -4.56 -23.56
N GLN A 70 -14.61 -5.12 -24.44
CA GLN A 70 -16.04 -5.31 -24.13
C GLN A 70 -16.25 -6.38 -23.05
N LYS A 71 -15.36 -7.38 -22.98
CA LYS A 71 -15.44 -8.51 -22.04
C LYS A 71 -14.55 -8.33 -20.80
N HIS A 72 -13.49 -7.54 -20.91
CA HIS A 72 -12.50 -7.31 -19.85
C HIS A 72 -12.26 -5.82 -19.62
N VAL A 73 -11.91 -5.44 -18.40
CA VAL A 73 -11.19 -4.18 -18.13
C VAL A 73 -9.70 -4.54 -18.10
N ALA A 74 -8.89 -3.88 -18.91
CA ALA A 74 -7.49 -4.24 -19.08
C ALA A 74 -6.63 -3.03 -19.41
N LEU A 75 -5.38 -3.07 -18.93
CA LEU A 75 -4.32 -2.13 -19.28
C LEU A 75 -3.15 -2.91 -19.86
N ASN A 76 -2.36 -2.26 -20.70
CA ASN A 76 -1.10 -2.84 -21.15
C ASN A 76 -0.11 -2.92 -20.00
N LEU A 77 0.87 -3.79 -20.14
CA LEU A 77 2.09 -3.79 -19.35
C LEU A 77 3.26 -3.70 -20.31
N PHE A 78 4.15 -2.75 -20.05
CA PHE A 78 5.46 -2.65 -20.67
C PHE A 78 6.52 -2.92 -19.60
N LEU A 79 7.61 -3.56 -19.99
CA LEU A 79 8.75 -3.83 -19.13
C LEU A 79 9.95 -3.08 -19.69
N TYR A 80 10.72 -2.46 -18.80
CA TYR A 80 12.05 -1.94 -19.03
C TYR A 80 13.06 -2.75 -18.21
N ASP A 81 14.14 -3.22 -18.84
CA ASP A 81 15.19 -4.04 -18.24
C ASP A 81 16.58 -3.48 -18.58
N HIS A 82 17.09 -2.58 -17.72
CA HIS A 82 18.43 -2.01 -17.86
C HIS A 82 19.02 -1.61 -16.50
N SER A 83 19.78 -2.51 -15.88
CA SER A 83 20.34 -2.37 -14.51
C SER A 83 19.31 -2.35 -13.37
N GLY A 84 18.03 -2.58 -13.72
CA GLY A 84 16.87 -2.62 -12.85
C GLY A 84 15.64 -2.91 -13.69
N LEU A 85 14.56 -3.37 -13.05
CA LEU A 85 13.30 -3.64 -13.72
C LEU A 85 12.31 -2.53 -13.39
N SER A 86 11.60 -2.07 -14.41
CA SER A 86 10.47 -1.16 -14.23
C SER A 86 9.33 -1.59 -15.14
N ILE A 87 8.09 -1.48 -14.66
CA ILE A 87 6.91 -1.70 -15.47
C ILE A 87 6.04 -0.46 -15.54
N SER A 88 5.27 -0.35 -16.61
CA SER A 88 4.30 0.74 -16.80
C SER A 88 3.13 0.30 -17.67
N SER A 89 2.00 1.00 -17.54
CA SER A 89 0.87 0.84 -18.46
C SER A 89 1.06 1.52 -19.81
N GLY A 90 2.09 2.38 -19.92
CA GLY A 90 2.50 3.05 -21.16
C GLY A 90 3.87 2.57 -21.65
N PRO A 91 4.19 2.77 -22.94
CA PRO A 91 5.48 2.43 -23.49
C PRO A 91 6.59 3.34 -22.95
N PHE A 92 7.78 2.78 -22.74
CA PHE A 92 8.97 3.57 -22.44
C PHE A 92 9.57 4.18 -23.73
N SER A 93 10.37 5.23 -23.57
CA SER A 93 11.04 5.89 -24.69
C SER A 93 12.21 5.08 -25.26
N CYS A 94 12.84 4.20 -24.45
CA CYS A 94 13.95 3.36 -24.88
C CYS A 94 13.42 2.10 -25.58
N LEU A 95 13.62 1.99 -26.89
CA LEU A 95 13.13 0.86 -27.69
C LEU A 95 13.97 -0.42 -27.58
N TRP A 96 15.21 -0.32 -27.09
CA TRP A 96 16.14 -1.45 -27.03
C TRP A 96 15.96 -2.27 -25.76
N ASP A 97 15.77 -1.58 -24.64
CA ASP A 97 15.67 -2.17 -23.31
C ASP A 97 14.22 -2.23 -22.80
N SER A 98 13.24 -1.87 -23.64
CA SER A 98 11.83 -2.01 -23.29
C SER A 98 10.99 -2.67 -24.38
N GLY A 99 9.87 -3.23 -23.95
CA GLY A 99 8.90 -3.84 -24.86
C GLY A 99 7.57 -4.10 -24.18
N TRP A 100 6.60 -4.50 -25.00
CA TRP A 100 5.33 -4.98 -24.47
C TRP A 100 5.57 -6.27 -23.69
N PHE A 101 5.11 -6.28 -22.44
CA PHE A 101 5.33 -7.31 -21.45
C PHE A 101 4.08 -8.17 -21.22
N GLY A 102 2.90 -7.63 -21.53
CA GLY A 102 1.63 -8.33 -21.36
C GLY A 102 0.48 -7.37 -21.08
N ILE A 103 -0.50 -7.86 -20.32
CA ILE A 103 -1.62 -7.07 -19.83
C ILE A 103 -1.88 -7.36 -18.36
N VAL A 104 -2.44 -6.38 -17.65
CA VAL A 104 -3.26 -6.64 -16.46
C VAL A 104 -4.72 -6.65 -16.90
N ALA A 105 -5.48 -7.66 -16.50
CA ALA A 105 -6.88 -7.76 -16.89
C ALA A 105 -7.76 -8.37 -15.82
N VAL A 106 -9.02 -7.93 -15.80
CA VAL A 106 -10.11 -8.53 -15.02
C VAL A 106 -11.36 -8.63 -15.90
N SER A 107 -12.10 -9.74 -15.80
CA SER A 107 -13.33 -9.90 -16.57
C SER A 107 -14.43 -8.96 -16.06
N VAL A 108 -15.25 -8.44 -16.97
CA VAL A 108 -16.42 -7.61 -16.63
C VAL A 108 -17.41 -8.38 -15.75
N GLU A 109 -17.49 -9.71 -15.92
CA GLU A 109 -18.32 -10.58 -15.10
C GLU A 109 -17.83 -10.67 -13.66
N GLN A 110 -16.52 -10.84 -13.45
CA GLN A 110 -15.91 -10.85 -12.12
C GLN A 110 -16.10 -9.52 -11.40
N VAL A 111 -15.84 -8.39 -12.07
CA VAL A 111 -16.07 -7.05 -11.51
C VAL A 111 -17.53 -6.88 -11.08
N LYS A 112 -18.49 -7.30 -11.93
CA LYS A 112 -19.91 -7.21 -11.61
C LYS A 112 -20.29 -8.04 -10.40
N LYS A 113 -19.71 -9.24 -10.27
CA LYS A 113 -19.93 -10.14 -9.13
C LYS A 113 -19.36 -9.55 -7.84
N GLU A 114 -18.10 -9.12 -7.87
CA GLU A 114 -17.36 -8.58 -6.72
C GLU A 114 -18.09 -7.38 -6.09
N TYR A 115 -18.51 -6.43 -6.92
CA TYR A 115 -19.17 -5.20 -6.46
C TYR A 115 -20.70 -5.25 -6.47
N GLY A 116 -21.29 -6.41 -6.80
CA GLY A 116 -22.75 -6.57 -6.89
C GLY A 116 -23.41 -5.68 -7.96
N TRP A 117 -22.71 -5.35 -9.05
CA TRP A 117 -23.21 -4.46 -10.09
C TRP A 117 -23.91 -5.22 -11.23
N LYS A 118 -25.09 -4.72 -11.64
CA LYS A 118 -25.77 -5.23 -12.85
C LYS A 118 -25.12 -4.76 -14.15
N VAL A 119 -24.65 -3.51 -14.16
CA VAL A 119 -24.09 -2.85 -15.34
C VAL A 119 -22.77 -2.17 -14.99
N LEU A 120 -21.77 -2.34 -15.86
CA LEU A 120 -20.51 -1.62 -15.80
C LEU A 120 -20.66 -0.34 -16.62
N THR A 121 -20.93 0.77 -15.95
CA THR A 121 -20.97 2.10 -16.57
C THR A 121 -19.56 2.59 -16.91
N GLN A 122 -19.43 3.63 -17.73
CA GLN A 122 -18.13 4.22 -18.04
C GLN A 122 -17.40 4.74 -16.79
N SER A 123 -18.12 5.37 -15.85
CA SER A 123 -17.55 5.84 -14.58
C SER A 123 -17.02 4.70 -13.72
N ARG A 124 -17.78 3.60 -13.62
CA ARG A 124 -17.35 2.39 -12.91
C ARG A 124 -16.16 1.75 -13.58
N ARG A 125 -16.15 1.71 -14.92
CA ARG A 125 -15.04 1.19 -15.70
C ARG A 125 -13.75 1.96 -15.43
N LYS A 126 -13.81 3.30 -15.47
CA LYS A 126 -12.67 4.16 -15.15
C LYS A 126 -12.15 3.88 -13.74
N LYS A 127 -13.04 3.70 -12.76
CA LYS A 127 -12.65 3.32 -11.39
C LYS A 127 -11.91 1.97 -11.33
N ILE A 128 -12.31 0.99 -12.13
CA ILE A 128 -11.57 -0.29 -12.21
C ILE A 128 -10.22 -0.08 -12.91
N GLU A 129 -10.15 0.72 -13.97
CA GLU A 129 -8.88 1.07 -14.63
C GLU A 129 -7.91 1.76 -13.65
N GLU A 130 -8.40 2.65 -12.79
CA GLU A 130 -7.62 3.27 -11.71
C GLU A 130 -7.11 2.22 -10.70
N TYR A 131 -7.92 1.23 -10.33
CA TYR A 131 -7.44 0.13 -9.48
C TYR A 131 -6.38 -0.73 -10.13
N LEU A 132 -6.55 -1.08 -11.42
CA LEU A 132 -5.53 -1.82 -12.16
C LEU A 132 -4.24 -1.00 -12.31
N GLN A 133 -4.35 0.32 -12.47
CA GLN A 133 -3.18 1.20 -12.53
C GLN A 133 -2.43 1.20 -11.19
N ASN A 134 -3.14 1.31 -10.06
CA ASN A 134 -2.51 1.24 -8.74
C ASN A 134 -1.80 -0.10 -8.53
N GLU A 135 -2.37 -1.23 -8.98
CA GLU A 135 -1.70 -2.52 -8.91
C GLU A 135 -0.38 -2.59 -9.72
N ILE A 136 -0.33 -1.89 -10.86
CA ILE A 136 0.90 -1.73 -11.66
C ILE A 136 1.92 -0.90 -10.88
N ASP A 137 1.49 0.23 -10.35
CA ASP A 137 2.36 1.19 -9.67
C ASP A 137 2.97 0.56 -8.41
N THR A 138 2.17 -0.12 -7.59
CA THR A 138 2.65 -0.86 -6.40
C THR A 138 3.62 -1.99 -6.77
N TYR A 139 3.38 -2.71 -7.86
CA TYR A 139 4.36 -3.72 -8.31
C TYR A 139 5.64 -3.08 -8.86
N ASN A 140 5.56 -1.89 -9.47
CA ASN A 140 6.73 -1.16 -9.91
C ASN A 140 7.58 -0.66 -8.72
N GLU A 141 6.95 -0.15 -7.67
CA GLU A 141 7.62 0.21 -6.40
C GLU A 141 8.32 -1.01 -5.77
N TYR A 142 7.65 -2.17 -5.77
CA TYR A 142 8.25 -3.44 -5.36
C TYR A 142 9.53 -3.77 -6.17
N LEU A 143 9.49 -3.63 -7.49
CA LEU A 143 10.64 -3.90 -8.36
C LEU A 143 11.82 -2.94 -8.10
N HIS A 144 11.55 -1.73 -7.65
CA HIS A 144 12.56 -0.76 -7.26
C HIS A 144 13.08 -0.95 -5.82
N GLY A 145 12.48 -1.85 -5.03
CA GLY A 145 12.80 -2.03 -3.62
C GLY A 145 12.32 -0.87 -2.75
N GLU A 146 11.34 -0.09 -3.22
CA GLU A 146 10.73 1.02 -2.50
C GLU A 146 9.67 0.48 -1.53
N VAL A 147 10.08 -0.44 -0.66
CA VAL A 147 9.25 -1.05 0.38
C VAL A 147 9.86 -0.76 1.73
N TYR A 148 9.01 -0.34 2.66
CA TYR A 148 9.42 0.22 3.93
C TYR A 148 8.72 -0.48 5.10
N GLY A 149 9.35 -0.36 6.26
CA GLY A 149 8.73 -0.63 7.55
C GLY A 149 9.29 0.28 8.62
N PHE A 150 8.69 0.22 9.80
CA PHE A 150 9.07 1.06 10.92
C PHE A 150 9.24 0.30 12.22
N GLN A 151 9.95 0.96 13.14
CA GLN A 151 9.96 0.65 14.56
C GLN A 151 9.78 1.96 15.35
N VAL A 152 8.81 1.99 16.26
CA VAL A 152 8.65 3.07 17.23
C VAL A 152 9.37 2.69 18.52
N THR A 153 10.24 3.56 19.01
CA THR A 153 11.02 3.37 20.24
C THR A 153 10.91 4.62 21.14
N PRO A 154 11.12 4.52 22.46
CA PRO A 154 11.39 5.69 23.29
C PRO A 154 12.62 6.46 22.79
N GLU A 155 12.61 7.80 22.92
CA GLU A 155 13.76 8.63 22.52
C GLU A 155 15.04 8.35 23.35
N ASP A 156 14.88 7.84 24.57
CA ASP A 156 15.99 7.51 25.47
C ASP A 156 16.46 6.05 25.40
N ASP A 157 15.73 5.16 24.72
CA ASP A 157 16.08 3.75 24.54
C ASP A 157 15.64 3.19 23.18
N ASP A 158 16.54 3.29 22.19
CA ASP A 158 16.34 2.70 20.85
C ASP A 158 16.30 1.17 20.81
N THR A 159 16.46 0.47 21.95
CA THR A 159 16.37 -1.00 22.02
C THR A 159 14.98 -1.50 22.40
N GLU A 160 14.14 -0.64 23.00
CA GLU A 160 12.76 -0.97 23.36
C GLU A 160 11.81 -0.67 22.18
N ILE A 161 11.43 -1.72 21.44
CA ILE A 161 10.47 -1.60 20.35
C ILE A 161 9.05 -1.60 20.93
N LEU A 162 8.35 -0.49 20.80
CA LEU A 162 6.98 -0.30 21.27
C LEU A 162 5.94 -0.74 20.24
N ASP A 163 6.23 -0.46 18.97
CA ASP A 163 5.42 -0.88 17.82
C ASP A 163 6.28 -1.05 16.58
N SER A 164 5.85 -1.92 15.66
CA SER A 164 6.53 -2.11 14.39
C SER A 164 5.60 -2.72 13.36
N CYS A 165 5.65 -2.23 12.13
CA CYS A 165 4.94 -2.80 11.00
C CYS A 165 5.78 -2.65 9.72
N TRP A 166 5.54 -3.50 8.73
CA TRP A 166 6.30 -3.63 7.49
C TRP A 166 5.35 -3.76 6.29
N GLY A 167 5.88 -3.61 5.07
CA GLY A 167 5.10 -3.75 3.84
C GLY A 167 4.39 -2.46 3.39
N PHE A 168 5.02 -1.30 3.59
CA PHE A 168 4.56 -0.02 3.07
C PHE A 168 5.27 0.29 1.75
N PHE A 169 4.52 0.49 0.67
CA PHE A 169 5.08 0.63 -0.68
C PHE A 169 5.08 2.09 -1.14
N GLY A 170 6.21 2.51 -1.74
CA GLY A 170 6.36 3.83 -2.34
C GLY A 170 6.20 5.00 -1.37
N ASP A 171 6.00 6.19 -1.96
CA ASP A 171 5.84 7.44 -1.21
C ASP A 171 4.52 7.47 -0.43
N ASP A 172 3.43 6.96 -1.02
CA ASP A 172 2.12 6.87 -0.35
C ASP A 172 2.21 5.97 0.90
N GLY A 173 2.96 4.87 0.81
CA GLY A 173 3.23 3.98 1.94
C GLY A 173 4.04 4.66 3.04
N LEU A 174 5.04 5.48 2.68
CA LEU A 174 5.80 6.27 3.65
C LEU A 174 4.91 7.28 4.40
N ASP A 175 4.01 7.96 3.68
CA ASP A 175 3.08 8.93 4.27
C ASP A 175 2.07 8.24 5.20
N GLN A 176 1.55 7.08 4.79
CA GLN A 176 0.68 6.25 5.63
C GLN A 176 1.40 5.81 6.91
N LEU A 177 2.59 5.24 6.78
CA LEU A 177 3.42 4.79 7.89
C LEU A 177 3.67 5.92 8.91
N LYS A 178 4.05 7.11 8.44
CA LYS A 178 4.32 8.26 9.31
C LYS A 178 3.07 8.68 10.08
N SER A 179 1.92 8.70 9.39
CA SER A 179 0.63 9.03 10.00
C SER A 179 0.21 8.01 11.05
N GLU A 180 0.36 6.72 10.78
CA GLU A 180 0.05 5.62 11.72
C GLU A 180 0.94 5.68 12.97
N CYS A 181 2.24 5.89 12.80
CA CYS A 181 3.18 6.03 13.92
C CYS A 181 2.83 7.21 14.83
N GLN A 182 2.52 8.38 14.24
CA GLN A 182 2.13 9.56 15.01
C GLN A 182 0.83 9.33 15.78
N ALA A 183 -0.16 8.68 15.15
CA ALA A 183 -1.42 8.35 15.81
C ALA A 183 -1.22 7.35 16.97
N TYR A 184 -0.37 6.34 16.81
CA TYR A 184 -0.01 5.39 17.86
C TYR A 184 0.65 6.10 19.05
N ILE A 185 1.64 6.96 18.80
CA ILE A 185 2.34 7.71 19.86
C ILE A 185 1.36 8.61 20.61
N ASP A 186 0.45 9.27 19.88
CA ASP A 186 -0.54 10.16 20.48
C ASP A 186 -1.52 9.44 21.40
N ASP A 187 -2.02 8.27 20.99
CA ASP A 187 -2.90 7.47 21.84
C ASP A 187 -2.16 6.90 23.04
N LYS A 188 -0.91 6.44 22.86
CA LYS A 188 -0.07 5.95 23.96
C LYS A 188 0.16 7.02 25.03
N ILE A 189 0.53 8.25 24.61
CA ILE A 189 0.70 9.38 25.54
C ILE A 189 -0.62 9.70 26.24
N ALA A 190 -1.74 9.68 25.52
CA ALA A 190 -3.05 9.93 26.10
C ALA A 190 -3.43 8.84 27.12
N GLU A 191 -3.12 7.58 26.86
CA GLU A 191 -3.33 6.45 27.77
C GLU A 191 -2.48 6.60 29.04
N ASP A 192 -1.19 6.86 28.90
CA ASP A 192 -0.29 7.05 30.05
C ASP A 192 -0.77 8.19 30.95
N ASN A 193 -1.25 9.28 30.37
CA ASN A 193 -1.81 10.41 31.10
C ASN A 193 -3.11 10.03 31.85
N ARG A 194 -4.01 9.29 31.20
CA ARG A 194 -5.23 8.76 31.85
C ARG A 194 -4.89 7.84 33.02
N GLN A 195 -3.90 6.95 32.85
CA GLN A 195 -3.46 6.03 33.89
C GLN A 195 -2.81 6.77 35.07
N LYS A 196 -1.97 7.78 34.82
CA LYS A 196 -1.39 8.65 35.86
C LYS A 196 -2.45 9.40 36.65
N GLN A 197 -3.43 10.00 35.97
CA GLN A 197 -4.55 10.68 36.63
C GLN A 197 -5.40 9.73 37.47
N ALA A 198 -5.72 8.54 36.94
CA ALA A 198 -6.46 7.53 37.69
C ALA A 198 -5.67 7.02 38.92
N GLY A 199 -4.36 6.81 38.78
CA GLY A 199 -3.46 6.45 39.88
C GLY A 199 -3.38 7.53 40.96
N HIS A 200 -3.29 8.79 40.55
CA HIS A 200 -3.33 9.95 41.45
C HIS A 200 -4.65 10.00 42.22
N LEU A 201 -5.81 9.92 41.53
CA LEU A 201 -7.12 9.89 42.16
C LEU A 201 -7.32 8.70 43.11
N ARG A 202 -6.76 7.53 42.80
CA ARG A 202 -6.78 6.36 43.71
C ARG A 202 -5.96 6.58 44.97
N THR A 203 -4.83 7.28 44.85
CA THR A 203 -3.86 7.46 45.95
C THR A 203 -4.25 8.62 46.86
N PHE A 204 -4.73 9.72 46.27
CA PHE A 204 -4.99 10.97 46.97
C PHE A 204 -6.49 11.32 47.09
N GLY A 205 -7.38 10.56 46.43
CA GLY A 205 -8.81 10.85 46.37
C GLY A 205 -9.15 11.99 45.40
N LEU A 206 -10.45 12.29 45.25
CA LEU A 206 -10.88 13.58 44.72
C LEU A 206 -10.50 14.63 45.77
N GLU A 207 -9.64 15.59 45.45
CA GLU A 207 -9.55 16.83 46.23
C GLU A 207 -10.92 17.50 46.14
N LEU A 208 -11.79 17.20 47.10
CA LEU A 208 -12.98 18.01 47.32
C LEU A 208 -12.47 19.40 47.69
N PRO A 209 -12.91 20.46 46.99
CA PRO A 209 -12.63 21.81 47.46
C PRO A 209 -13.21 21.89 48.87
N PHE A 210 -12.33 21.98 49.88
CA PHE A 210 -12.72 21.99 51.28
C PHE A 210 -13.82 23.04 51.48
N PRO A 211 -15.02 22.68 52.00
CA PRO A 211 -16.00 23.68 52.35
C PRO A 211 -15.55 24.32 53.66
N GLU A 212 -14.83 25.45 53.57
CA GLU A 212 -14.57 26.34 54.72
C GLU A 212 -15.86 26.94 55.32
N PHE A 213 -17.05 26.50 54.91
CA PHE A 213 -18.35 27.04 55.33
C PHE A 213 -19.28 26.01 55.97
N ALA A 214 -18.77 25.14 56.83
CA ALA A 214 -19.62 24.26 57.65
C ALA A 214 -19.33 24.35 59.16
N LEU A 215 -18.96 25.53 59.67
CA LEU A 215 -19.07 25.85 61.10
C LEU A 215 -19.46 27.32 61.29
N SER A 216 -20.75 27.62 61.14
CA SER A 216 -21.37 28.71 61.90
C SER A 216 -22.57 28.15 62.66
N THR A 217 -22.30 27.60 63.83
CA THR A 217 -23.30 27.48 64.89
C THR A 217 -23.56 28.87 65.46
N ASN A 218 -24.80 29.34 65.35
CA ASN A 218 -25.49 30.16 66.36
C ASN A 218 -27.00 29.99 66.19
#